data_AF-A0A537UF21-F1
#
_entry.id   AF-A0A537UF21-F1
#
_cell.length_a   1.000
_cell.length_b   1.000
_cell.length_c   1.000
_cell.angle_alpha   90.00
_cell.angle_beta   90.00
_cell.angle_gamma   90.00
#
_symmetry.space_group_name_H-M   'P 1'
#
loop_
_entity.id
_entity.type
_entity.pdbx_description
1 polymer ?
#
loop_
_entity_poly.entity_id
_entity_poly.type
_entity_poly.pdbx_seq_one_letter_code
_entity_poly.pdbx_strand_id
1 'polypeptide(L)'
;FSSWAAATKGSNNLAGISDPAIDAMVEQLIAADTRPKLVFAARALDRIIRAGRYWVPQWYANTHRLAYWDVFGHPPNLPKYFGAGAPDLWWSVAKSSAASEQAK
;
A
#
# COMPACT_ATOMS: atom_id res chain seq x y z
N PHE A 1 -5.86 15.19 -2.10
CA PHE A 1 -5.54 15.83 -3.40
C PHE A 1 -6.63 16.76 -3.88
N SER A 2 -7.78 16.88 -3.18
CA SER A 2 -8.79 17.83 -3.59
C SER A 2 -8.42 19.27 -3.25
N SER A 3 -8.98 20.23 -3.98
CA SER A 3 -8.79 21.67 -3.74
C SER A 3 -9.25 22.09 -2.34
N TRP A 4 -10.34 21.50 -1.84
CA TRP A 4 -10.78 21.71 -0.45
C TRP A 4 -9.70 21.30 0.56
N ALA A 5 -9.02 20.18 0.33
CA ALA A 5 -7.94 19.74 1.19
C ALA A 5 -6.74 20.69 1.13
N ALA A 6 -6.46 21.35 -0.01
CA ALA A 6 -5.38 22.35 -0.09
C ALA A 6 -5.63 23.56 0.83
N ALA A 7 -6.89 23.98 0.97
CA ALA A 7 -7.26 25.08 1.87
C ALA A 7 -7.33 24.69 3.36
N THR A 8 -7.35 23.39 3.65
CA THR A 8 -7.52 22.88 5.02
C THR A 8 -6.17 22.79 5.72
N LYS A 9 -6.00 23.55 6.81
CA LYS A 9 -4.78 23.51 7.64
C LYS A 9 -4.60 22.12 8.25
N GLY A 10 -3.38 21.58 8.13
CA GLY A 10 -3.04 20.25 8.64
C GLY A 10 -3.54 19.07 7.79
N SER A 11 -4.01 19.33 6.57
CA SER A 11 -4.42 18.25 5.67
C SER A 11 -3.22 17.48 5.09
N ASN A 12 -3.50 16.29 4.54
CA ASN A 12 -2.52 15.49 3.80
C ASN A 12 -2.21 16.03 2.39
N ASN A 13 -2.79 17.18 1.99
CA ASN A 13 -2.48 17.81 0.71
C ASN A 13 -1.25 18.73 0.86
N LEU A 14 -0.10 18.14 1.17
CA LEU A 14 1.14 18.88 1.46
C LEU A 14 1.65 19.69 0.26
N ALA A 15 1.36 19.23 -0.97
CA ALA A 15 1.74 19.92 -2.19
C ALA A 15 0.78 21.07 -2.57
N GLY A 16 -0.31 21.27 -1.81
CA GLY A 16 -1.27 22.34 -2.09
C GLY A 16 -2.02 22.18 -3.42
N ILE A 17 -2.28 20.94 -3.85
CA ILE A 17 -2.92 20.64 -5.13
C ILE A 17 -4.35 21.22 -5.13
N SER A 18 -4.61 22.12 -6.08
CA SER A 18 -5.91 22.76 -6.28
C SER A 18 -6.22 22.83 -7.77
N ASP A 19 -6.72 21.74 -8.34
CA ASP A 19 -7.02 21.62 -9.77
C ASP A 19 -8.43 21.03 -9.97
N PRO A 20 -9.35 21.74 -10.66
CA PRO A 20 -10.72 21.27 -10.89
C PRO A 20 -10.78 19.93 -11.64
N ALA A 21 -9.82 19.63 -12.52
CA ALA A 21 -9.77 18.36 -13.24
C ALA A 21 -9.41 17.20 -12.30
N ILE A 22 -8.53 17.44 -11.31
CA ILE A 22 -8.22 16.47 -10.27
C ILE A 22 -9.43 16.23 -9.37
N ASP A 23 -10.13 17.30 -8.97
CA ASP A 23 -11.36 17.19 -8.18
C ASP A 23 -12.42 16.34 -8.90
N ALA A 24 -12.71 16.65 -10.17
CA ALA A 24 -13.67 15.90 -10.97
C ALA A 24 -13.29 14.42 -11.13
N MET A 25 -12.00 14.11 -11.30
CA MET A 25 -11.54 12.73 -11.41
C MET A 25 -11.61 11.97 -10.09
N VAL A 26 -11.41 12.65 -8.96
CA VAL A 26 -11.61 12.05 -7.63
C VAL A 26 -13.07 11.69 -7.43
N GLU A 27 -14.01 12.54 -7.84
CA GLU A 27 -15.45 12.22 -7.78
C GLU A 27 -15.79 10.99 -8.63
N GLN A 28 -15.28 10.91 -9.86
CA GLN A 28 -15.49 9.72 -10.71
C GLN A 28 -14.87 8.44 -10.12
N LEU A 29 -13.70 8.56 -9.47
CA LEU A 29 -13.06 7.43 -8.81
C LEU A 29 -13.92 6.90 -7.65
N ILE A 30 -14.48 7.80 -6.84
CA ILE A 30 -15.35 7.44 -5.71
C ILE A 30 -16.68 6.84 -6.21
N ALA A 31 -17.24 7.36 -7.30
CA ALA A 31 -18.50 6.90 -7.87
C ALA A 31 -18.39 5.59 -8.69
N ALA A 32 -17.19 5.02 -8.86
CA ALA A 32 -16.99 3.83 -9.67
C ALA A 32 -17.65 2.58 -9.06
N ASP A 33 -18.69 2.06 -9.73
CA ASP A 33 -19.49 0.90 -9.32
C ASP A 33 -18.89 -0.47 -9.71
N THR A 34 -17.86 -0.47 -10.55
CA THR A 34 -17.32 -1.68 -11.17
C THR A 34 -15.80 -1.62 -11.23
N ARG A 35 -15.15 -2.80 -11.16
CA ARG A 35 -13.70 -2.89 -11.17
C ARG A 35 -13.05 -2.24 -12.41
N PRO A 36 -13.57 -2.41 -13.64
CA PRO A 36 -12.98 -1.78 -14.82
C PRO A 36 -13.06 -0.25 -14.76
N LYS A 37 -14.20 0.32 -14.33
CA LYS A 37 -14.36 1.77 -14.16
C LYS A 37 -13.39 2.32 -13.12
N LEU A 38 -13.26 1.64 -11.98
CA LEU A 38 -12.31 2.04 -10.92
C LEU A 38 -10.87 2.05 -11.44
N VAL A 39 -10.46 1.01 -12.17
CA VAL A 39 -9.12 0.92 -12.76
C VAL A 39 -8.87 2.03 -13.78
N PHE A 40 -9.87 2.33 -14.62
CA PHE A 40 -9.78 3.42 -15.58
C PHE A 40 -9.63 4.78 -14.89
N ALA A 41 -10.51 5.11 -13.96
CA ALA A 41 -10.48 6.37 -13.21
C ALA A 41 -9.17 6.53 -12.43
N ALA A 42 -8.68 5.47 -11.77
CA ALA A 42 -7.41 5.51 -11.03
C ALA A 42 -6.21 5.79 -11.95
N ARG A 43 -6.17 5.17 -13.13
CA ARG A 43 -5.11 5.40 -14.13
C ARG A 43 -5.17 6.81 -14.71
N ALA A 44 -6.38 7.33 -14.97
CA ALA A 44 -6.57 8.68 -15.48
C ALA A 44 -6.15 9.74 -14.45
N LEU A 45 -6.59 9.59 -13.19
CA LEU A 45 -6.20 10.47 -12.09
C LEU A 45 -4.68 10.50 -11.90
N ASP A 46 -4.05 9.33 -11.89
CA ASP A 46 -2.61 9.21 -11.75
C ASP A 46 -1.83 9.93 -12.87
N ARG A 47 -2.30 9.88 -14.12
CA ARG A 47 -1.68 10.64 -15.23
C ARG A 47 -1.74 12.14 -15.02
N ILE A 48 -2.88 12.66 -14.56
CA ILE A 48 -3.08 14.09 -14.31
C ILE A 48 -2.18 14.57 -13.17
N ILE A 49 -2.15 13.83 -12.05
CA ILE A 49 -1.29 14.16 -10.91
C ILE A 49 0.19 14.18 -11.33
N ARG A 50 0.65 13.20 -12.13
CA ARG A 50 2.03 13.18 -12.63
C ARG A 50 2.33 14.37 -13.55
N ALA A 51 1.40 14.76 -14.42
CA ALA A 51 1.57 15.89 -15.32
C ALA A 51 1.74 17.23 -14.58
N GLY A 52 1.08 17.38 -13.42
CA GLY A 52 1.19 18.55 -12.54
C GLY A 52 2.52 18.68 -11.78
N ARG A 53 3.40 17.66 -11.82
CA ARG A 53 4.75 17.69 -11.21
C ARG A 53 4.77 18.05 -9.72
N TYR A 54 3.74 17.65 -8.98
CA TYR A 54 3.59 17.96 -7.55
C TYR A 54 4.57 17.23 -6.64
N TRP A 55 5.26 16.21 -7.13
CA TRP A 55 6.25 15.45 -6.38
C TRP A 55 7.41 14.98 -7.28
N VAL A 56 8.49 14.50 -6.66
CA VAL A 56 9.55 13.74 -7.34
C VAL A 56 9.53 12.32 -6.77
N PRO A 57 9.16 11.30 -7.56
CA PRO A 57 9.17 9.91 -7.09
C PRO A 57 10.57 9.48 -6.66
N GLN A 58 10.64 8.73 -5.55
CA GLN A 58 11.86 8.15 -5.02
C GLN A 58 11.86 6.63 -5.26
N TRP A 59 12.38 5.86 -4.31
CA TRP A 59 12.48 4.40 -4.39
C TRP A 59 11.45 3.71 -3.50
N TYR A 60 11.16 2.45 -3.82
CA TYR A 60 10.38 1.54 -2.98
C TYR A 60 10.98 0.13 -3.02
N ALA A 61 10.77 -0.65 -1.96
CA ALA A 61 11.12 -2.06 -1.94
C ALA A 61 9.93 -2.90 -2.43
N ASN A 62 10.15 -3.79 -3.40
CA ASN A 62 9.11 -4.70 -3.90
C ASN A 62 8.98 -5.99 -3.07
N THR A 63 9.82 -6.17 -2.05
CA THR A 63 9.83 -7.34 -1.17
C THR A 63 9.86 -6.90 0.29
N HIS A 64 9.25 -7.71 1.17
CA HIS A 64 9.35 -7.53 2.62
C HIS A 64 10.53 -8.36 3.13
N ARG A 65 11.47 -7.71 3.84
CA ARG A 65 12.59 -8.39 4.49
C ARG A 65 12.22 -8.60 5.96
N LEU A 66 12.18 -9.86 6.39
CA LEU A 66 11.82 -10.24 7.76
C LEU A 66 12.85 -11.25 8.28
N ALA A 67 13.24 -11.07 9.53
CA ALA A 67 13.98 -12.06 10.29
C ALA A 67 13.09 -12.51 11.45
N TYR A 68 12.93 -13.82 11.61
CA TYR A 68 12.09 -14.41 12.65
C TYR A 68 12.66 -15.73 13.12
N TRP A 69 12.30 -16.11 14.35
CA TRP A 69 12.70 -17.37 14.95
C TRP A 69 12.02 -18.54 14.24
N ASP A 70 12.73 -19.67 14.11
CA ASP A 70 12.21 -20.94 13.58
C ASP A 70 11.29 -21.64 14.60
N VAL A 71 10.24 -20.91 14.98
CA VAL A 71 9.14 -21.32 15.86
C VAL A 71 7.80 -20.86 15.30
N PHE A 72 7.79 -20.20 14.14
CA PHE A 72 6.59 -19.70 13.49
C PHE A 72 6.36 -20.40 12.16
N GLY A 73 5.13 -20.86 11.96
CA GLY A 73 4.61 -21.32 10.68
C GLY A 73 3.82 -20.22 10.01
N HIS A 74 3.80 -20.23 8.68
CA HIS A 74 2.97 -19.35 7.86
C HIS A 74 2.50 -20.10 6.60
N PRO A 75 1.44 -19.62 5.91
CA PRO A 75 1.00 -20.23 4.67
C PRO A 75 2.12 -20.18 3.62
N PRO A 76 2.33 -21.24 2.83
CA PRO A 76 3.35 -21.25 1.77
C PRO A 76 3.02 -20.26 0.65
N ASN A 77 1.72 -19.99 0.43
CA ASN A 77 1.22 -19.03 -0.53
C ASN A 77 0.46 -17.91 0.19
N LEU A 78 1.04 -16.71 0.22
CA LEU A 78 0.39 -15.55 0.80
C LEU A 78 -0.65 -14.95 -0.18
N PRO A 79 -1.74 -14.34 0.33
CA PRO A 79 -2.68 -13.64 -0.53
C PRO A 79 -1.98 -12.46 -1.24
N LYS A 80 -2.35 -12.24 -2.51
CA LYS A 80 -1.69 -11.30 -3.43
C LYS A 80 -1.49 -9.88 -2.88
N TYR A 81 -2.38 -9.41 -2.01
CA TYR A 81 -2.38 -8.02 -1.51
C TYR A 81 -2.11 -7.90 -0.01
N PHE A 82 -1.60 -8.97 0.62
CA PHE A 82 -1.47 -9.05 2.09
C PHE A 82 -0.03 -8.88 2.59
N GLY A 83 0.88 -8.45 1.72
CA GLY A 83 2.29 -8.23 2.06
C GLY A 83 2.94 -9.50 2.62
N ALA A 84 3.67 -9.37 3.72
CA ALA A 84 4.29 -10.51 4.40
C ALA A 84 3.32 -11.35 5.26
N GLY A 85 2.11 -10.85 5.50
CA GLY A 85 1.10 -11.50 6.34
C GLY A 85 1.46 -11.69 7.82
N ALA A 86 2.64 -11.25 8.26
CA ALA A 86 3.00 -11.22 9.67
C ALA A 86 2.40 -9.98 10.36
N PRO A 87 1.85 -10.11 11.58
CA PRO A 87 1.68 -11.34 12.35
C PRO A 87 0.37 -12.10 12.06
N ASP A 88 -0.57 -11.50 11.32
CA ASP A 88 -1.97 -11.94 11.26
C ASP A 88 -2.19 -13.36 10.71
N LEU A 89 -1.37 -13.80 9.76
CA LEU A 89 -1.48 -15.13 9.13
C LEU A 89 -0.53 -16.16 9.73
N TRP A 90 0.25 -15.80 10.75
CA TRP A 90 1.32 -16.63 11.30
C TRP A 90 0.87 -17.32 12.59
N TRP A 91 1.43 -18.49 12.90
CA TRP A 91 1.13 -19.23 14.13
C TRP A 91 2.39 -19.81 14.76
N SER A 92 2.34 -20.05 16.08
CA SER A 92 3.42 -20.76 16.78
C SER A 92 3.41 -22.25 16.42
N VAL A 93 4.58 -22.79 16.10
CA VAL A 93 4.82 -24.22 15.94
C VAL A 93 5.50 -24.71 17.22
N ALA A 94 4.92 -25.72 17.87
CA ALA A 94 5.58 -26.38 18.99
C ALA A 94 6.86 -27.06 18.48
N LYS A 95 8.03 -26.61 18.95
CA LYS A 95 9.31 -27.20 18.57
C LYS A 95 9.39 -28.62 19.16
N SER A 96 9.40 -29.66 18.32
CA SER A 96 9.90 -30.98 18.75
C SER A 96 11.38 -30.79 19.12
N SER A 97 11.75 -31.18 20.33
CA SER A 97 13.01 -30.89 21.02
C SER A 97 14.26 -31.54 20.44
N ALA A 98 14.36 -31.72 19.12
CA ALA A 98 15.43 -32.50 18.49
C ALA A 98 16.58 -31.67 17.88
N ALA A 99 16.52 -30.34 17.85
CA ALA A 99 17.53 -29.53 17.15
C ALA A 99 18.00 -28.27 17.92
N SER A 100 17.95 -28.28 19.25
CA SER A 100 18.49 -27.20 20.08
C SER A 100 19.87 -27.52 20.69
N GLU A 101 20.70 -28.26 19.96
CA GLU A 101 22.05 -28.60 20.45
C GLU A 101 23.05 -28.67 19.28
N GLN A 102 23.34 -27.53 18.66
CA GLN A 102 24.56 -27.32 17.86
C GLN A 102 24.74 -25.84 17.53
N ALA A 103 25.08 -25.07 18.57
CA ALA A 103 25.76 -23.78 18.44
C ALA A 103 26.58 -23.58 19.72
N LYS A 104 27.75 -24.23 19.76
CA LYS A 104 28.83 -23.95 20.69
C LYS A 104 30.07 -23.64 19.87
#